data_AF-A0A8B4ZFD9-F1
#
_entry.id   AF-A0A8B4ZFD9-F1
#
_cell.length_a   1.000
_cell.length_b   1.000
_cell.length_c   1.000
_cell.angle_alpha   90.00
_cell.angle_beta   90.00
_cell.angle_gamma   90.00
#
_symmetry.space_group_name_H-M   'P 1'
#
loop_
_entity.id
_entity.type
_entity.pdbx_description
1 polymer ?
#
loop_
_entity_poly.entity_id
_entity_poly.type
_entity_poly.pdbx_seq_one_letter_code
_entity_poly.pdbx_strand_id
1 'polypeptide(L)'
;MIQAHLVERDQFGFWTHPNYPDLADNCSSSEAQETLRRLGLELQNVFMESDAPRLYDSARSDQRYSEWIPTRPEGAGWFVLSIHDTDNGPVCQYVRPLGEHLSPIDLDAAAEQHERLLSEACAKALNQRDVALARVMELETKLAKLEKQEPVGVMRASSEMGVAPYADIWPWLEPGQKLYTTPVAQAQHCAVLDAEKLIAQLKDCASHAGDPERAAAFNDAISEVHAMLAAGSSQAKPSTDDGQGGRP
;
A
#
# COMPACT_ATOMS: atom_id res chain seq x y z
N MET A 1 -28.38 15.30 10.32
CA MET A 1 -27.52 15.46 11.52
C MET A 1 -26.22 14.73 11.24
N ILE A 2 -25.08 15.37 11.44
CA ILE A 2 -23.77 14.72 11.29
C ILE A 2 -23.52 13.88 12.55
N GLN A 3 -23.09 12.64 12.38
CA GLN A 3 -22.87 11.67 13.46
C GLN A 3 -21.49 11.03 13.29
N ALA A 4 -20.99 10.34 14.32
CA ALA A 4 -19.73 9.62 14.22
C ALA A 4 -19.78 8.55 13.11
N HIS A 5 -18.70 8.44 12.35
CA HIS A 5 -18.55 7.49 11.25
C HIS A 5 -17.20 6.78 11.33
N LEU A 6 -17.12 5.57 10.77
CA LEU A 6 -15.86 4.86 10.66
C LEU A 6 -14.90 5.66 9.76
N VAL A 7 -13.72 5.98 10.27
CA VAL A 7 -12.72 6.74 9.52
C VAL A 7 -11.91 5.77 8.67
N GLU A 8 -12.17 5.78 7.36
CA GLU A 8 -11.47 4.95 6.38
C GLU A 8 -10.53 5.80 5.53
N ARG A 9 -9.29 5.97 6.00
CA ARG A 9 -8.30 6.80 5.31
C ARG A 9 -7.90 6.22 3.97
N ASP A 10 -7.66 7.10 3.02
CA ASP A 10 -7.06 6.76 1.74
C ASP A 10 -5.56 6.44 1.89
N GLN A 11 -4.91 6.14 0.76
CA GLN A 11 -3.48 5.80 0.70
C GLN A 11 -2.54 6.93 1.17
N PHE A 12 -3.03 8.17 1.24
CA PHE A 12 -2.27 9.34 1.68
C PHE A 12 -2.54 9.69 3.15
N GLY A 13 -3.53 9.02 3.77
CA GLY A 13 -3.91 9.25 5.16
C GLY A 13 -5.06 10.26 5.32
N PHE A 14 -5.75 10.61 4.23
CA PHE A 14 -6.85 11.56 4.24
C PHE A 14 -8.21 10.88 4.27
N TRP A 15 -9.21 11.58 4.80
CA TRP A 15 -10.59 11.11 4.85
C TRP A 15 -11.53 12.28 5.08
N THR A 16 -12.70 12.25 4.46
CA THR A 16 -13.75 13.27 4.66
C THR A 16 -15.04 12.58 5.02
N HIS A 17 -15.73 13.08 6.05
CA HIS A 17 -17.00 12.53 6.49
C HIS A 17 -18.04 12.56 5.33
N PRO A 18 -18.84 11.50 5.10
CA PRO A 18 -19.77 11.45 3.96
C PRO A 18 -20.80 12.58 3.93
N ASN A 19 -21.20 13.07 5.10
CA ASN A 19 -22.08 14.22 5.28
C ASN A 19 -21.31 15.52 5.60
N TYR A 20 -20.07 15.66 5.13
CA TYR A 20 -19.31 16.91 5.30
C TYR A 20 -20.11 18.07 4.67
N PRO A 21 -20.32 19.18 5.41
CA PRO A 21 -21.09 20.30 4.88
C PRO A 21 -20.35 20.94 3.71
N ASP A 22 -21.10 21.40 2.71
CA ASP A 22 -20.55 22.15 1.58
C ASP A 22 -20.07 23.52 2.10
N LEU A 23 -18.78 23.58 2.47
CA LEU A 23 -18.10 24.81 2.83
C LEU A 23 -17.55 25.41 1.54
N ALA A 24 -17.85 26.68 1.28
CA ALA A 24 -17.36 27.35 0.08
C ALA A 24 -15.82 27.18 -0.07
N ASP A 25 -15.33 27.07 -1.30
CA ASP A 25 -13.91 26.81 -1.63
C ASP A 25 -12.91 27.80 -0.99
N ASN A 26 -13.38 28.98 -0.55
CA ASN A 26 -12.60 30.03 0.11
C ASN A 26 -13.07 30.33 1.54
N CYS A 27 -13.78 29.38 2.16
CA CYS A 27 -14.31 29.53 3.51
C CYS A 27 -13.16 29.68 4.52
N SER A 28 -13.15 30.80 5.24
CA SER A 28 -12.23 31.00 6.36
C SER A 28 -12.51 30.01 7.50
N SER A 29 -11.50 29.70 8.32
CA SER A 29 -11.66 28.84 9.50
C SER A 29 -12.80 29.32 10.43
N SER A 30 -12.99 30.65 10.53
CA SER A 30 -14.09 31.25 11.30
C SER A 30 -15.47 31.01 10.69
N GLU A 31 -15.60 31.05 9.36
CA GLU A 31 -16.87 30.80 8.67
C GLU A 31 -17.24 29.31 8.73
N ALA A 32 -16.25 28.42 8.62
CA ALA A 32 -16.43 26.99 8.81
C ALA A 32 -16.91 26.68 10.23
N GLN A 33 -16.27 27.27 11.24
CA GLN A 33 -16.65 27.11 12.65
C GLN A 33 -18.07 27.64 12.92
N GLU A 34 -18.43 28.79 12.36
CA GLU A 34 -19.78 29.35 12.52
C GLU A 34 -20.84 28.52 11.80
N THR A 35 -20.54 28.00 10.61
CA THR A 35 -21.44 27.11 9.87
C THR A 35 -21.70 25.83 10.65
N LEU A 36 -20.65 25.20 11.19
CA LEU A 36 -20.78 24.01 12.03
C LEU A 36 -21.52 24.31 13.34
N ARG A 37 -21.27 25.48 13.97
CA ARG A 37 -22.02 25.93 15.15
C ARG A 37 -23.51 26.06 14.87
N ARG A 38 -23.91 26.60 13.71
CA ARG A 38 -25.32 26.66 13.29
C ARG A 38 -25.94 25.29 13.06
N LEU A 39 -25.13 24.29 12.72
CA LEU A 39 -25.54 22.89 12.64
C LEU A 39 -25.54 22.18 14.00
N GLY A 40 -25.29 22.91 15.10
CA GLY A 40 -25.26 22.38 16.45
C GLY A 40 -23.96 21.61 16.76
N LEU A 41 -22.86 21.92 16.08
CA LEU A 41 -21.58 21.25 16.23
C LEU A 41 -20.49 22.24 16.69
N GLU A 42 -19.66 21.78 17.61
CA GLU A 42 -18.41 22.42 18.00
C GLU A 42 -17.29 21.84 17.15
N LEU A 43 -16.41 22.69 16.60
CA LEU A 43 -15.25 22.30 15.80
C LEU A 43 -13.96 22.52 16.59
N GLN A 44 -13.06 21.55 16.56
CA GLN A 44 -11.69 21.66 17.04
C GLN A 44 -10.71 21.11 16.00
N ASN A 45 -9.67 21.89 15.68
CA ASN A 45 -8.62 21.47 14.76
C ASN A 45 -7.40 20.93 15.52
N VAL A 46 -6.81 19.87 15.00
CA VAL A 46 -5.55 19.27 15.47
C VAL A 46 -4.59 19.24 14.28
N PHE A 47 -3.52 20.02 14.34
CA PHE A 47 -2.52 20.10 13.28
C PHE A 47 -1.41 19.09 13.53
N MET A 48 -1.04 18.33 12.49
CA MET A 48 -0.01 17.29 12.61
C MET A 48 1.34 17.84 13.06
N GLU A 49 1.72 19.03 12.59
CA GLU A 49 2.98 19.70 12.97
C GLU A 49 3.09 19.89 14.49
N SER A 50 1.97 20.24 15.15
CA SER A 50 1.94 20.44 16.61
C SER A 50 1.73 19.13 17.38
N ASP A 51 0.97 18.20 16.81
CA ASP A 51 0.56 16.95 17.46
C ASP A 51 1.64 15.86 17.38
N ALA A 52 2.32 15.77 16.24
CA ALA A 52 3.32 14.73 15.94
C ALA A 52 4.51 15.30 15.14
N PRO A 53 5.29 16.25 15.70
CA PRO A 53 6.33 16.99 14.98
C PRO A 53 7.39 16.09 14.33
N ARG A 54 7.79 15.00 15.01
CA ARG A 54 8.78 14.06 14.45
C ARG A 54 8.26 13.29 13.23
N LEU A 55 6.98 12.91 13.24
CA LEU A 55 6.36 12.24 12.10
C LEU A 55 6.10 13.23 10.97
N TYR A 56 5.80 14.49 11.29
CA TYR A 56 5.59 15.55 10.31
C TYR A 56 6.84 15.79 9.47
N ASP A 57 8.02 15.89 10.09
CA ASP A 57 9.29 16.08 9.40
C ASP A 57 9.59 14.95 8.41
N SER A 58 9.33 13.69 8.78
CA SER A 58 9.55 12.54 7.89
C SER A 58 8.48 12.42 6.80
N ALA A 59 7.20 12.62 7.15
CA ALA A 59 6.06 12.40 6.25
C ALA A 59 5.93 13.46 5.17
N ARG A 60 6.42 14.69 5.41
CA ARG A 60 6.40 15.79 4.44
C ARG A 60 7.15 15.47 3.14
N SER A 61 8.20 14.65 3.21
CA SER A 61 8.99 14.20 2.06
C SER A 61 8.18 13.34 1.10
N ASP A 62 7.40 12.40 1.65
CA ASP A 62 6.74 11.32 0.91
C ASP A 62 5.22 11.54 0.77
N GLN A 63 4.68 12.61 1.37
CA GLN A 63 3.26 12.97 1.40
C GLN A 63 2.34 11.81 1.86
N ARG A 64 2.84 11.00 2.80
CA ARG A 64 2.09 9.89 3.40
C ARG A 64 1.89 10.16 4.88
N TYR A 65 0.66 10.49 5.24
CA TYR A 65 0.27 10.86 6.61
C TYR A 65 -0.55 9.75 7.30
N SER A 66 -0.59 8.55 6.71
CA SER A 66 -1.34 7.41 7.23
C SER A 66 -0.87 6.92 8.61
N GLU A 67 0.39 7.18 8.96
CA GLU A 67 0.98 6.80 10.26
C GLU A 67 0.55 7.72 11.40
N TRP A 68 0.06 8.92 11.08
CA TRP A 68 -0.36 9.88 12.08
C TRP A 68 -1.73 9.51 12.67
N ILE A 69 -1.78 9.33 13.99
CA ILE A 69 -3.02 9.15 14.75
C ILE A 69 -3.28 10.46 15.52
N PRO A 70 -4.20 11.34 15.05
CA PRO A 70 -4.47 12.63 15.65
C PRO A 70 -4.93 12.49 17.10
N THR A 71 -4.28 13.20 18.02
CA THR A 71 -4.70 13.23 19.42
C THR A 71 -6.11 13.80 19.53
N ARG A 72 -6.98 13.09 20.25
CA ARG A 72 -8.36 13.54 20.46
C ARG A 72 -8.36 14.77 21.39
N PRO A 73 -9.15 15.82 21.07
CA PRO A 73 -9.32 16.95 21.97
C PRO A 73 -9.90 16.56 23.34
N GLU A 74 -9.68 17.41 24.34
CA GLU A 74 -10.24 17.21 25.68
C GLU A 74 -11.77 17.27 25.70
N GLY A 75 -12.38 16.37 26.47
CA GLY A 75 -13.84 16.25 26.62
C GLY A 75 -14.44 15.07 25.85
N ALA A 76 -15.71 14.77 26.13
CA ALA A 76 -16.45 13.68 25.51
C ALA A 76 -17.15 14.11 24.20
N GLY A 77 -17.54 13.12 23.38
CA GLY A 77 -18.36 13.32 22.18
C GLY A 77 -17.63 13.77 20.92
N TRP A 78 -16.31 13.91 20.96
CA TRP A 78 -15.50 14.27 19.78
C TRP A 78 -15.37 13.10 18.80
N PHE A 79 -15.72 13.33 17.54
CA PHE A 79 -15.49 12.43 16.43
C PHE A 79 -14.87 13.17 15.24
N VAL A 80 -14.21 12.44 14.34
CA VAL A 80 -13.51 13.05 13.19
C VAL A 80 -14.53 13.50 12.13
N LEU A 81 -14.40 14.74 11.68
CA LEU A 81 -15.14 15.30 10.55
C LEU A 81 -14.33 15.18 9.24
N SER A 82 -13.04 15.48 9.28
CA SER A 82 -12.16 15.36 8.13
C SER A 82 -10.69 15.29 8.53
N ILE A 83 -9.88 14.70 7.66
CA ILE A 83 -8.42 14.71 7.70
C ILE A 83 -7.98 15.06 6.28
N HIS A 84 -7.35 16.21 6.13
CA HIS A 84 -6.97 16.74 4.83
C HIS A 84 -5.69 17.57 4.96
N ASP A 85 -5.04 17.80 3.83
CA ASP A 85 -3.88 18.69 3.77
C ASP A 85 -4.31 20.15 3.66
N THR A 86 -3.49 21.05 4.20
CA THR A 86 -3.65 22.50 4.10
C THR A 86 -2.31 23.13 3.74
N ASP A 87 -2.28 24.43 3.46
CA ASP A 87 -1.02 25.15 3.21
C ASP A 87 -0.03 25.06 4.40
N ASN A 88 -0.54 24.80 5.60
CA ASN A 88 0.25 24.61 6.82
C ASN A 88 0.45 23.12 7.16
N GLY A 89 0.24 22.23 6.19
CA GLY A 89 0.31 20.78 6.35
C GLY A 89 -0.99 20.14 6.83
N PRO A 90 -0.95 18.84 7.16
CA PRO A 90 -2.14 18.06 7.47
C PRO A 90 -2.84 18.51 8.75
N VAL A 91 -4.17 18.55 8.68
CA VAL A 91 -5.04 18.85 9.80
C VAL A 91 -6.10 17.76 9.95
N CYS A 92 -6.43 17.46 11.20
CA CYS A 92 -7.58 16.66 11.58
C CYS A 92 -8.62 17.57 12.23
N GLN A 93 -9.82 17.60 11.67
CA GLN A 93 -10.96 18.31 12.21
C GLN A 93 -11.79 17.35 13.06
N TYR A 94 -11.91 17.65 14.35
CA TYR A 94 -12.84 16.99 15.24
C TYR A 94 -14.09 17.84 15.42
N VAL A 95 -15.25 17.19 15.46
CA VAL A 95 -16.49 17.84 15.86
C VAL A 95 -17.17 17.08 16.99
N ARG A 96 -17.91 17.80 17.82
CA ARG A 96 -18.85 17.22 18.77
C ARG A 96 -20.16 18.00 18.76
N PRO A 97 -21.29 17.40 19.15
CA PRO A 97 -22.52 18.15 19.34
C PRO A 97 -22.39 19.21 20.44
N LEU A 98 -22.93 20.40 20.19
CA LEU A 98 -23.12 21.44 21.21
C LEU A 98 -24.26 20.99 22.14
N GLY A 99 -23.95 20.86 23.44
CA GLY A 99 -24.86 20.30 24.46
C GLY A 99 -26.18 21.05 24.69
N GLU A 100 -26.47 22.12 23.94
CA GLU A 100 -27.78 22.79 23.97
C GLU A 100 -28.90 21.97 23.29
N HIS A 101 -28.56 20.92 22.53
CA HIS A 101 -29.53 20.15 21.74
C HIS A 101 -29.61 18.64 22.04
N LEU A 102 -28.81 18.13 22.99
CA LEU A 102 -28.75 16.71 23.31
C LEU A 102 -28.76 16.49 24.82
N SER A 103 -29.51 15.47 25.25
CA SER A 103 -29.54 15.08 26.67
C SER A 103 -28.19 14.44 27.06
N PRO A 104 -27.80 14.44 28.34
CA PRO A 104 -26.58 13.77 28.81
C PRO A 104 -26.44 12.31 28.34
N ILE A 105 -27.56 11.59 28.19
CA ILE A 105 -27.61 10.20 27.71
C ILE A 105 -27.14 10.09 26.24
N ASP A 106 -27.45 11.09 25.41
CA ASP A 106 -27.08 11.08 24.00
C ASP A 106 -25.57 11.33 23.80
N LEU A 107 -24.94 12.08 24.71
CA LEU A 107 -23.49 12.31 24.71
C LEU A 107 -22.72 11.05 25.08
N ASP A 108 -23.18 10.30 26.08
CA ASP A 108 -22.59 9.03 26.48
C ASP A 108 -22.73 7.99 25.36
N ALA A 109 -23.91 7.89 24.74
CA ALA A 109 -24.14 7.01 23.59
C ALA A 109 -23.25 7.37 22.38
N ALA A 110 -23.03 8.67 22.13
CA ALA A 110 -22.12 9.12 21.06
C ALA A 110 -20.65 8.78 21.39
N ALA A 111 -20.25 8.89 22.65
CA ALA A 111 -18.91 8.52 23.09
C ALA A 111 -18.65 7.00 22.98
N GLU A 112 -19.60 6.16 23.40
CA GLU A 112 -19.53 4.70 23.25
C GLU A 112 -19.46 4.29 21.78
N GLN A 113 -20.28 4.91 20.93
CA GLN A 113 -20.26 4.65 19.50
C GLN A 113 -18.89 4.97 18.87
N HIS A 114 -18.28 6.08 19.28
CA HIS A 114 -16.95 6.47 18.83
C HIS A 114 -15.86 5.51 19.31
N GLU A 115 -15.91 5.11 20.58
CA GLU A 115 -14.96 4.14 21.13
C GLU A 115 -15.05 2.79 20.41
N ARG A 116 -16.25 2.33 20.09
CA ARG A 116 -16.48 1.14 19.27
C ARG A 116 -15.85 1.26 17.88
N LEU A 117 -16.12 2.35 17.17
CA LEU A 117 -15.58 2.57 15.82
C LEU A 117 -14.04 2.66 15.82
N LEU A 118 -13.44 3.25 16.86
CA LEU A 118 -11.99 3.26 17.02
C LEU A 118 -11.42 1.87 17.27
N SER A 119 -12.07 1.07 18.12
CA SER A 119 -11.68 -0.31 18.37
C SER A 119 -11.71 -1.14 17.08
N GLU A 120 -12.77 -0.98 16.27
CA GLU A 120 -12.91 -1.64 14.97
C GLU A 120 -11.80 -1.19 13.99
N ALA A 121 -11.50 0.11 13.92
CA ALA A 121 -10.42 0.64 13.10
C ALA A 121 -9.04 0.09 13.51
N CYS A 122 -8.75 0.04 14.82
CA CYS A 122 -7.52 -0.56 15.34
C CYS A 122 -7.41 -2.05 15.00
N ALA A 123 -8.50 -2.82 15.13
CA ALA A 123 -8.52 -4.23 14.77
C ALA A 123 -8.24 -4.44 13.28
N LYS A 124 -8.83 -3.61 12.40
CA LYS A 124 -8.58 -3.64 10.95
C LYS A 124 -7.11 -3.35 10.64
N ALA A 125 -6.51 -2.34 11.28
CA ALA A 125 -5.11 -1.98 11.10
C ALA A 125 -4.15 -3.09 11.56
N LEU A 126 -4.42 -3.72 12.71
CA LEU A 126 -3.63 -4.85 13.20
C LEU A 126 -3.69 -6.04 12.24
N ASN A 127 -4.88 -6.39 11.75
CA ASN A 127 -5.04 -7.46 10.77
C ASN A 127 -4.27 -7.17 9.47
N GLN A 128 -4.32 -5.93 8.97
CA GLN A 128 -3.54 -5.52 7.80
C GLN A 128 -2.02 -5.66 8.02
N ARG A 129 -1.53 -5.27 9.20
CA ARG A 129 -0.12 -5.44 9.58
C ARG A 129 0.28 -6.91 9.58
N ASP A 130 -0.55 -7.77 10.17
CA ASP A 130 -0.25 -9.20 10.28
C ASP A 130 -0.22 -9.89 8.90
N VAL A 131 -1.13 -9.49 7.99
CA VAL A 131 -1.09 -9.93 6.58
C VAL A 131 0.18 -9.46 5.87
N ALA A 132 0.60 -8.21 6.08
CA ALA A 132 1.83 -7.68 5.48
C ALA A 132 3.07 -8.43 5.99
N LEU A 133 3.14 -8.74 7.29
CA LEU A 133 4.22 -9.53 7.88
C LEU A 133 4.30 -10.94 7.29
N ALA A 134 3.16 -11.61 7.11
CA ALA A 134 3.12 -12.92 6.46
C ALA A 134 3.67 -12.88 5.03
N ARG A 135 3.38 -11.82 4.28
CA ARG A 135 3.91 -11.63 2.93
C ARG A 135 5.43 -11.40 2.93
N VAL A 136 5.95 -10.63 3.89
CA VAL A 136 7.40 -10.42 4.07
C VAL A 136 8.10 -11.75 4.34
N MET A 137 7.58 -12.58 5.26
CA MET A 137 8.15 -13.90 5.55
C MET A 137 8.19 -14.82 4.32
N GLU A 138 7.17 -14.76 3.46
CA GLU A 138 7.15 -15.51 2.20
C GLU A 138 8.26 -15.04 1.25
N LEU A 139 8.46 -13.73 1.13
CA LEU A 139 9.51 -13.15 0.30
C LEU A 139 10.91 -13.49 0.81
N GLU A 140 11.13 -13.42 2.11
CA GLU A 140 12.40 -13.83 2.75
C GLU A 140 12.71 -15.31 2.47
N THR A 141 11.70 -16.18 2.52
CA THR A 141 11.86 -17.60 2.18
C THR A 141 12.25 -17.80 0.71
N LYS A 142 11.65 -17.03 -0.21
CA LYS A 142 12.01 -17.06 -1.63
C LYS A 142 13.43 -16.55 -1.88
N LEU A 143 13.82 -15.46 -1.20
CA LEU A 143 15.17 -14.92 -1.27
C LEU A 143 16.21 -15.95 -0.82
N ALA A 144 15.98 -16.62 0.31
CA ALA A 144 16.87 -17.67 0.81
C ALA A 144 17.00 -18.88 -0.14
N LYS A 145 15.97 -19.18 -0.95
CA LYS A 145 16.06 -20.22 -2.00
C LYS A 145 16.91 -19.76 -3.18
N LEU A 146 16.78 -18.51 -3.59
CA LEU A 146 17.60 -17.93 -4.66
C LEU A 146 19.08 -17.90 -4.26
N GLU A 147 19.40 -17.45 -3.05
CA GLU A 147 20.78 -17.38 -2.54
C GLU A 147 21.49 -18.75 -2.52
N LYS A 148 20.74 -19.85 -2.36
CA LYS A 148 21.27 -21.22 -2.35
C LYS A 148 21.52 -21.79 -3.75
N GLN A 149 21.09 -21.13 -4.82
CA GLN A 149 21.38 -21.60 -6.17
C GLN A 149 22.88 -21.43 -6.47
N GLU A 150 23.54 -22.53 -6.78
CA GLU A 150 24.94 -22.50 -7.17
C GLU A 150 25.09 -22.07 -8.64
N PRO A 151 26.04 -21.16 -8.93
CA PRO A 151 26.34 -20.80 -10.30
C PRO A 151 27.03 -21.96 -11.01
N VAL A 152 26.62 -22.22 -12.26
CA VAL A 152 27.27 -23.20 -13.15
C VAL A 152 28.53 -22.68 -13.83
N GLY A 153 28.79 -21.37 -13.73
CA GLY A 153 29.99 -20.77 -14.27
C GLY A 153 30.08 -19.28 -13.98
N VAL A 154 31.11 -18.66 -14.55
CA VAL A 154 31.33 -17.21 -14.48
C VAL A 154 31.60 -16.70 -15.89
N MET A 155 30.95 -15.61 -16.29
CA MET A 155 31.18 -14.96 -17.57
C MET A 155 32.64 -14.50 -17.67
N ARG A 156 33.35 -14.92 -18.71
CA ARG A 156 34.76 -14.52 -18.93
C ARG A 156 34.83 -13.34 -19.89
N ALA A 157 35.81 -12.46 -19.70
CA ALA A 157 36.11 -11.42 -20.67
C ALA A 157 36.61 -12.09 -21.97
N SER A 158 35.96 -11.78 -23.09
CA SER A 158 36.34 -12.32 -24.40
C SER A 158 37.64 -11.67 -24.88
N SER A 159 38.77 -12.37 -24.73
CA SER A 159 40.07 -11.95 -25.29
C SER A 159 40.62 -12.91 -26.35
N GLU A 160 39.92 -13.99 -26.68
CA GLU A 160 40.32 -14.93 -27.73
C GLU A 160 39.13 -15.18 -28.65
N MET A 161 39.34 -15.05 -29.95
CA MET A 161 38.39 -15.44 -30.99
C MET A 161 38.14 -16.96 -30.92
N GLY A 162 37.25 -17.36 -30.04
CA GLY A 162 36.69 -18.69 -29.93
C GLY A 162 35.28 -18.52 -29.39
N VAL A 163 34.29 -18.79 -30.23
CA VAL A 163 32.86 -18.65 -29.93
C VAL A 163 32.56 -19.26 -28.56
N ALA A 164 32.31 -18.42 -27.56
CA ALA A 164 31.78 -18.87 -26.29
C ALA A 164 30.28 -19.13 -26.50
N PRO A 165 29.76 -20.36 -26.28
CA PRO A 165 28.36 -20.70 -26.60
C PRO A 165 27.31 -19.83 -25.91
N TYR A 166 27.70 -19.07 -24.87
CA TYR A 166 26.83 -18.26 -24.02
C TYR A 166 27.03 -16.75 -24.12
N ALA A 167 28.07 -16.26 -24.81
CA ALA A 167 28.35 -14.81 -24.88
C ALA A 167 27.32 -14.06 -25.75
N ASP A 168 26.73 -14.74 -26.75
CA ASP A 168 25.73 -14.14 -27.65
C ASP A 168 24.30 -14.18 -27.09
N ILE A 169 24.10 -14.84 -25.94
CA ILE A 169 22.76 -15.12 -25.38
C ILE A 169 22.28 -14.01 -24.43
N TRP A 170 23.21 -13.30 -23.79
CA TRP A 170 22.91 -12.31 -22.77
C TRP A 170 23.78 -11.06 -22.94
N PRO A 171 23.43 -10.16 -23.88
CA PRO A 171 24.26 -9.00 -24.24
C PRO A 171 24.50 -7.98 -23.10
N TRP A 172 23.82 -8.12 -21.96
CA TRP A 172 23.97 -7.28 -20.78
C TRP A 172 24.79 -7.92 -19.65
N LEU A 173 25.33 -9.14 -19.83
CA LEU A 173 26.16 -9.75 -18.80
C LEU A 173 27.58 -9.19 -18.84
N GLU A 174 28.06 -8.71 -17.69
CA GLU A 174 29.43 -8.24 -17.53
C GLU A 174 30.39 -9.39 -17.21
N PRO A 175 31.67 -9.32 -17.63
CA PRO A 175 32.69 -10.25 -17.19
C PRO A 175 32.75 -10.34 -15.66
N GLY A 176 32.82 -11.56 -15.12
CA GLY A 176 32.79 -11.82 -13.69
C GLY A 176 31.39 -12.12 -13.13
N GLN A 177 30.31 -11.96 -13.90
CA GLN A 177 28.96 -12.32 -13.46
C GLN A 177 28.75 -13.84 -13.43
N LYS A 178 28.00 -14.29 -12.42
CA LYS A 178 27.62 -15.69 -12.20
C LYS A 178 26.63 -16.15 -13.29
N LEU A 179 26.86 -17.35 -13.81
CA LEU A 179 26.00 -18.01 -14.78
C LEU A 179 25.13 -19.08 -14.10
N TYR A 180 23.85 -19.16 -14.47
CA TYR A 180 22.87 -20.10 -13.94
C TYR A 180 22.28 -20.95 -15.08
N THR A 181 21.73 -22.11 -14.72
CA THR A 181 21.33 -23.16 -15.68
C THR A 181 20.07 -22.84 -16.47
N THR A 182 19.20 -21.96 -15.97
CA THR A 182 17.97 -21.58 -16.65
C THR A 182 17.92 -20.08 -16.89
N PRO A 183 17.26 -19.62 -17.96
CA PRO A 183 17.09 -18.19 -18.22
C PRO A 183 16.39 -17.45 -17.08
N VAL A 184 15.41 -18.09 -16.44
CA VAL A 184 14.70 -17.54 -15.28
C VAL A 184 15.64 -17.37 -14.08
N ALA A 185 16.45 -18.38 -13.77
CA ALA A 185 17.42 -18.29 -12.68
C ALA A 185 18.50 -17.24 -12.98
N GLN A 186 19.03 -17.21 -14.21
CA GLN A 186 19.99 -16.20 -14.63
C GLN A 186 19.44 -14.79 -14.41
N ALA A 187 18.20 -14.54 -14.84
CA ALA A 187 17.61 -13.23 -14.75
C ALA A 187 17.15 -12.85 -13.33
N GLN A 188 16.81 -13.80 -12.47
CA GLN A 188 16.54 -13.57 -11.04
C GLN A 188 17.78 -13.12 -10.27
N HIS A 189 18.97 -13.55 -10.70
CA HIS A 189 20.26 -13.19 -10.09
C HIS A 189 20.91 -11.97 -10.72
N CYS A 190 20.56 -11.63 -11.96
CA CYS A 190 20.84 -10.32 -12.53
C CYS A 190 19.87 -9.31 -11.90
N ALA A 191 20.32 -8.08 -11.63
CA ALA A 191 19.48 -7.01 -11.09
C ALA A 191 18.45 -6.47 -12.11
N VAL A 192 17.75 -7.35 -12.81
CA VAL A 192 16.76 -6.99 -13.81
C VAL A 192 15.44 -6.69 -13.10
N LEU A 193 14.97 -5.46 -13.33
CA LEU A 193 13.68 -4.91 -12.90
C LEU A 193 12.49 -5.76 -13.35
N ASP A 194 11.35 -5.53 -12.69
CA ASP A 194 9.96 -5.97 -12.93
C ASP A 194 9.67 -7.13 -13.92
N ALA A 195 8.60 -7.88 -13.64
CA ALA A 195 8.30 -9.08 -14.43
C ALA A 195 8.02 -8.78 -15.92
N GLU A 196 7.53 -7.59 -16.28
CA GLU A 196 7.25 -7.21 -17.66
C GLU A 196 8.55 -6.96 -18.44
N LYS A 197 9.52 -6.30 -17.81
CA LYS A 197 10.85 -6.08 -18.36
C LYS A 197 11.60 -7.39 -18.52
N LEU A 198 11.47 -8.30 -17.56
CA LEU A 198 12.03 -9.66 -17.67
C LEU A 198 11.44 -10.41 -18.88
N ILE A 199 10.12 -10.39 -19.05
CA ILE A 199 9.45 -11.03 -20.20
C ILE A 199 9.92 -10.42 -21.53
N ALA A 200 10.05 -9.09 -21.61
CA ALA A 200 10.53 -8.40 -22.80
C ALA A 200 11.96 -8.84 -23.18
N GLN A 201 12.85 -8.96 -22.19
CA GLN A 201 14.21 -9.42 -22.40
C GLN A 201 14.28 -10.88 -22.87
N LEU A 202 13.50 -11.77 -22.26
CA LEU A 202 13.46 -13.17 -22.68
C LEU A 202 12.95 -13.33 -24.13
N LYS A 203 12.00 -12.48 -24.56
CA LYS A 203 11.50 -12.45 -25.95
C LYS A 203 12.57 -11.99 -26.93
N ASP A 204 13.37 -11.00 -26.55
CA ASP A 204 14.50 -10.54 -27.36
C ASP A 204 15.55 -11.64 -27.53
N CYS A 205 15.91 -12.33 -26.44
CA CYS A 205 16.81 -13.50 -26.50
C CYS A 205 16.26 -14.63 -27.36
N ALA A 206 14.96 -14.95 -27.26
CA ALA A 206 14.31 -15.98 -28.09
C ALA A 206 14.42 -15.66 -29.59
N SER A 207 14.32 -14.38 -29.95
CA SER A 207 14.37 -13.90 -31.34
C SER A 207 15.78 -14.02 -31.94
N HIS A 208 16.81 -14.04 -31.09
CA HIS A 208 18.22 -14.10 -31.47
C HIS A 208 18.88 -15.46 -31.20
N ALA A 209 18.12 -16.45 -30.73
CA ALA A 209 18.64 -17.73 -30.21
C ALA A 209 19.40 -18.60 -31.23
N GLY A 210 19.34 -18.29 -32.53
CA GLY A 210 20.12 -18.92 -33.60
C GLY A 210 19.73 -20.38 -33.93
N ASP A 211 19.13 -21.11 -32.98
CA ASP A 211 18.56 -22.43 -33.17
C ASP A 211 17.20 -22.61 -32.47
N PRO A 212 16.38 -23.59 -32.92
CA PRO A 212 15.01 -23.77 -32.42
C PRO A 212 14.94 -24.27 -30.98
N GLU A 213 15.94 -25.04 -30.54
CA GLU A 213 15.97 -25.65 -29.21
C GLU A 213 16.21 -24.59 -28.13
N ARG A 214 17.13 -23.65 -28.40
CA ARG A 214 17.35 -22.48 -27.54
C ARG A 214 16.15 -21.54 -27.53
N ALA A 215 15.53 -21.26 -28.68
CA ALA A 215 14.32 -20.45 -28.74
C ALA A 215 13.18 -21.05 -27.89
N ALA A 216 13.04 -22.38 -27.90
CA ALA A 216 12.07 -23.08 -27.06
C ALA A 216 12.34 -22.87 -25.55
N ALA A 217 13.60 -22.96 -25.11
CA ALA A 217 13.96 -22.74 -23.71
C ALA A 217 13.60 -21.32 -23.20
N PHE A 218 13.73 -20.29 -24.05
CA PHE A 218 13.29 -18.93 -23.70
C PHE A 218 11.77 -18.79 -23.63
N ASN A 219 11.04 -19.46 -24.53
CA ASN A 219 9.57 -19.45 -24.52
C ASN A 219 9.00 -20.20 -23.30
N ASP A 220 9.65 -21.29 -22.88
CA ASP A 220 9.30 -22.00 -21.65
C ASP A 220 9.53 -21.10 -20.42
N ALA A 221 10.66 -20.37 -20.39
CA ALA A 221 10.96 -19.40 -19.34
C ALA A 221 9.91 -18.26 -19.26
N ILE A 222 9.47 -17.72 -20.41
CA ILE A 222 8.39 -16.72 -20.46
C ILE A 222 7.10 -17.27 -19.85
N SER A 223 6.77 -18.52 -20.19
CA SER A 223 5.58 -19.21 -19.69
C SER A 223 5.65 -19.43 -18.18
N GLU A 224 6.82 -19.76 -17.64
CA GLU A 224 7.08 -19.90 -16.21
C GLU A 224 6.87 -18.58 -15.46
N VAL A 225 7.42 -17.48 -15.97
CA VAL A 225 7.24 -16.14 -15.38
C VAL A 225 5.75 -15.72 -15.41
N HIS A 226 5.04 -15.97 -16.50
CA HIS A 226 3.59 -15.73 -16.59
C HIS A 226 2.82 -16.56 -15.55
N ALA A 227 3.17 -17.83 -15.37
CA ALA A 227 2.54 -18.70 -14.36
C ALA A 227 2.80 -18.19 -12.93
N MET A 228 4.01 -17.71 -12.64
CA MET A 228 4.33 -17.10 -11.35
C MET A 228 3.48 -15.85 -11.06
N LEU A 229 3.27 -14.98 -12.06
CA LEU A 229 2.41 -13.80 -11.94
C LEU A 229 0.94 -14.16 -11.74
N ALA A 230 0.45 -15.17 -12.47
CA ALA A 230 -0.93 -15.66 -12.35
C ALA A 230 -1.19 -16.31 -10.97
N ALA A 231 -0.21 -17.06 -10.44
CA ALA A 231 -0.29 -17.63 -9.10
C ALA A 231 -0.27 -16.55 -8.00
N GLY A 232 0.52 -15.47 -8.20
CA GLY A 232 0.53 -14.31 -7.31
C GLY A 232 -0.81 -13.55 -7.28
N SER A 233 -1.56 -13.52 -8.38
CA SER A 233 -2.89 -12.91 -8.44
C SER A 233 -4.01 -13.80 -7.86
N SER A 234 -3.80 -15.12 -7.78
CA SER A 234 -4.83 -16.07 -7.30
C SER A 234 -5.02 -16.10 -5.78
N GLN A 235 -4.12 -15.48 -4.99
CA GLN A 235 -4.35 -15.28 -3.55
C GLN A 235 -5.18 -14.04 -3.21
N ALA A 236 -5.60 -13.26 -4.21
CA ALA A 236 -6.46 -12.08 -4.05
C ALA A 236 -7.89 -12.32 -4.55
N LYS A 237 -8.49 -13.48 -4.26
CA LYS A 237 -9.95 -13.66 -4.37
C LYS A 237 -10.59 -13.69 -2.98
N PRO A 238 -11.40 -12.70 -2.60
CA PRO A 238 -12.24 -12.83 -1.44
C PRO A 238 -13.25 -13.94 -1.70
N SER A 239 -13.33 -14.88 -0.76
CA SER A 239 -14.39 -15.88 -0.69
C SER A 239 -15.75 -15.17 -0.64
N THR A 240 -16.47 -15.12 -1.76
CA THR A 240 -17.91 -14.93 -1.75
C THR A 240 -18.55 -16.22 -1.26
N ASP A 241 -18.85 -16.26 0.03
CA ASP A 241 -19.70 -17.28 0.63
C ASP A 241 -21.16 -16.88 0.37
N ASP A 242 -21.76 -17.45 -0.67
CA ASP A 242 -23.20 -17.39 -0.92
C ASP A 242 -23.91 -18.33 0.07
N GLY A 243 -24.14 -17.81 1.28
CA GLY A 243 -24.99 -18.45 2.29
C GLY A 243 -26.47 -18.36 1.92
N GLN A 244 -26.92 -19.22 1.03
CA GLN A 244 -28.33 -19.41 0.70
C GLN A 244 -29.03 -20.17 1.85
N GLY A 245 -29.46 -19.42 2.87
CA GLY A 245 -30.25 -19.94 4.00
C GLY A 245 -31.72 -20.16 3.62
N GLY A 246 -32.07 -21.42 3.33
CA GLY A 246 -33.44 -21.86 3.11
C GLY A 246 -34.30 -21.78 4.38
N ARG A 247 -35.55 -21.33 4.18
CA ARG A 247 -36.66 -21.51 5.13
C ARG A 247 -37.09 -22.99 5.18
N PRO A 248 -37.57 -23.42 6.35
CA PRO A 248 -38.88 -24.06 6.45
C PRO A 248 -39.89 -23.16 7.15
#